data_AF-A0A951UR69-F1
#
_entry.id   AF-A0A951UR69-F1
#
_cell.length_a   1.000
_cell.length_b   1.000
_cell.length_c   1.000
_cell.angle_alpha   90.00
_cell.angle_beta   90.00
_cell.angle_gamma   90.00
#
_symmetry.space_group_name_H-M   'P 1'
#
loop_
_entity.id
_entity.type
_entity.pdbx_description
1 polymer ?
#
loop_
_entity_poly.entity_id
_entity_poly.type
_entity_poly.pdbx_seq_one_letter_code
_entity_poly.pdbx_strand_id
1 'polypeptide(L)'
;MSANREKYQEFATLLEELCDYTTFAGLDASQLRQRVNLAQQFFRDQIVPLTVEGPQDQSYRTEISKQLRLLEVDVMFFKGARQSSTAQARLIIIGDRLKTLIRYCEAVLGS
;
A
#
# COMPACT_ATOMS: atom_id res chain seq x y z
N MET A 1 -11.27 20.77 3.46
CA MET A 1 -11.31 19.30 3.49
C MET A 1 -11.03 18.87 4.92
N SER A 2 -11.64 17.79 5.44
CA SER A 2 -11.31 17.32 6.80
C SER A 2 -9.85 16.82 6.83
N ALA A 3 -9.16 16.99 7.96
CA ALA A 3 -7.78 16.54 8.12
C ALA A 3 -7.61 15.04 7.83
N ASN A 4 -8.66 14.24 8.09
CA ASN A 4 -8.69 12.82 7.77
C ASN A 4 -8.60 12.55 6.26
N ARG A 5 -9.41 13.25 5.45
CA ARG A 5 -9.40 13.09 4.00
C ARG A 5 -8.07 13.51 3.40
N GLU A 6 -7.44 14.56 3.92
CA GLU A 6 -6.09 14.96 3.50
C GLU A 6 -5.07 13.84 3.71
N LYS A 7 -5.08 13.17 4.87
CA LYS A 7 -4.17 12.04 5.15
C LYS A 7 -4.44 10.81 4.30
N TYR A 8 -5.69 10.51 3.98
CA TYR A 8 -6.01 9.44 3.03
C TYR A 8 -5.59 9.78 1.60
N GLN A 9 -5.67 11.05 1.20
CA GLN A 9 -5.21 11.50 -0.11
C GLN A 9 -3.68 11.41 -0.23
N GLU A 10 -2.93 11.90 0.77
CA GLU A 10 -1.48 11.75 0.84
C GLU A 10 -1.05 10.28 0.77
N PHE A 11 -1.76 9.41 1.50
CA PHE A 11 -1.48 7.98 1.48
C PHE A 11 -1.80 7.32 0.13
N ALA A 12 -2.91 7.68 -0.52
CA ALA A 12 -3.26 7.21 -1.85
C ALA A 12 -2.17 7.56 -2.88
N THR A 13 -1.70 8.80 -2.87
CA THR A 13 -0.60 9.24 -3.75
C THR A 13 0.68 8.45 -3.50
N LEU A 14 1.04 8.20 -2.23
CA LEU A 14 2.20 7.36 -1.90
C LEU A 14 2.05 5.93 -2.44
N LEU A 15 0.84 5.36 -2.39
CA LEU A 15 0.55 4.03 -2.93
C LEU A 15 0.56 3.98 -4.46
N GLU A 16 0.10 5.04 -5.12
CA GLU A 16 0.17 5.20 -6.58
C GLU A 16 1.63 5.26 -7.06
N GLU A 17 2.45 6.10 -6.44
CA GLU A 17 3.89 6.17 -6.74
C GLU A 17 4.59 4.83 -6.52
N LEU A 18 4.20 4.10 -5.48
CA LEU A 18 4.71 2.76 -5.21
C LEU A 18 4.25 1.76 -6.28
N CYS A 19 2.99 1.85 -6.73
CA CYS A 19 2.44 1.03 -7.81
C CYS A 19 3.18 1.27 -9.12
N ASP A 20 3.39 2.52 -9.50
CA ASP A 20 4.16 2.87 -10.71
C ASP A 20 5.59 2.36 -10.64
N TYR A 21 6.23 2.45 -9.47
CA TYR A 21 7.56 1.91 -9.25
C TYR A 21 7.62 0.39 -9.52
N THR A 22 6.56 -0.38 -9.27
CA THR A 22 6.55 -1.84 -9.58
C THR A 22 6.66 -2.16 -11.07
N THR A 23 6.36 -1.18 -11.94
CA THR A 23 6.44 -1.32 -13.40
C THR A 23 7.79 -0.86 -13.98
N PHE A 24 8.63 -0.25 -13.14
CA PHE A 24 9.92 0.29 -13.57
C PHE A 24 10.91 -0.84 -13.92
N ALA A 25 11.50 -0.76 -15.12
CA ALA A 25 12.41 -1.79 -15.63
C ALA A 25 13.69 -1.96 -14.79
N GLY A 26 14.12 -0.93 -14.06
CA GLY A 26 15.28 -0.96 -13.16
C GLY A 26 14.93 -1.14 -11.69
N LEU A 27 13.77 -1.76 -11.38
CA LEU A 27 13.31 -1.94 -10.02
C LEU A 27 14.35 -2.66 -9.14
N ASP A 28 14.69 -2.02 -8.03
CA ASP A 28 15.50 -2.61 -6.96
C ASP A 28 14.60 -3.10 -5.81
N ALA A 29 14.81 -4.37 -5.41
CA ALA A 29 14.02 -5.03 -4.37
C ALA A 29 14.21 -4.41 -2.98
N SER A 30 15.38 -3.84 -2.68
CA SER A 30 15.64 -3.18 -1.40
C SER A 30 14.95 -1.82 -1.34
N GLN A 31 14.98 -1.06 -2.43
CA GLN A 31 14.21 0.19 -2.56
C GLN A 31 12.70 -0.06 -2.52
N LEU A 32 12.20 -1.13 -3.17
CA LEU A 32 10.80 -1.52 -3.08
C LEU A 32 10.40 -1.77 -1.62
N ARG A 33 11.20 -2.53 -0.87
CA ARG A 33 10.97 -2.78 0.56
C ARG A 33 11.00 -1.49 1.37
N GLN A 34 11.94 -0.58 1.10
CA GLN A 34 12.01 0.70 1.80
C GLN A 34 10.73 1.53 1.57
N ARG A 35 10.25 1.62 0.33
CA ARG A 35 9.00 2.34 0.01
C ARG A 35 7.78 1.70 0.68
N VAL A 36 7.72 0.37 0.73
CA VAL A 36 6.65 -0.36 1.44
C VAL A 36 6.70 -0.07 2.94
N ASN A 37 7.88 -0.05 3.55
CA ASN A 37 8.04 0.31 4.96
C ASN A 37 7.59 1.75 5.24
N LEU A 38 7.89 2.69 4.34
CA LEU A 38 7.41 4.07 4.43
C LEU A 38 5.88 4.14 4.35
N ALA A 39 5.25 3.40 3.44
CA ALA A 39 3.80 3.32 3.34
C ALA A 39 3.17 2.78 4.63
N GLN A 40 3.72 1.70 5.17
CA GLN A 40 3.26 1.13 6.43
C GLN A 40 3.43 2.08 7.61
N GLN A 41 4.56 2.79 7.67
CA GLN A 41 4.82 3.77 8.72
C GLN A 41 3.86 4.95 8.62
N PHE A 42 3.67 5.51 7.42
CA PHE A 42 2.71 6.58 7.18
C PHE A 42 1.31 6.19 7.67
N PHE A 43 0.83 5.01 7.28
CA PHE A 43 -0.49 4.55 7.72
C PHE A 43 -0.59 4.44 9.25
N ARG A 44 0.42 3.86 9.91
CA ARG A 44 0.44 3.72 11.38
C ARG A 44 0.52 5.06 12.11
N ASP A 45 1.31 5.99 11.61
CA ASP A 45 1.64 7.22 12.33
C ASP A 45 0.66 8.36 12.00
N GLN A 46 0.12 8.38 10.78
CA GLN A 46 -0.69 9.48 10.26
C GLN A 46 -2.17 9.15 10.09
N ILE A 47 -2.55 7.88 9.91
CA ILE A 47 -3.95 7.48 9.68
C ILE A 47 -4.56 6.79 10.91
N VAL A 48 -3.87 5.82 11.50
CA VAL A 48 -4.41 5.08 12.65
C VAL A 48 -4.82 5.99 13.83
N PRO A 49 -4.08 7.05 14.20
CA PRO A 49 -4.44 7.91 15.34
C PRO A 49 -5.64 8.82 15.08
N LEU A 50 -6.09 8.95 13.84
CA LEU A 50 -7.19 9.83 13.48
C LEU A 50 -8.51 9.35 14.09
N THR A 51 -9.41 10.28 14.39
CA THR A 51 -10.77 9.91 14.81
C THR A 51 -11.47 9.17 13.68
N VAL A 52 -12.15 8.07 14.01
CA VAL A 52 -12.91 7.26 13.07
C VAL A 52 -14.30 7.86 12.90
N GLU A 53 -14.69 8.15 11.66
CA GLU A 53 -15.96 8.86 11.35
C GLU A 53 -17.17 7.90 11.25
N GLY A 54 -16.96 6.59 11.34
CA GLY A 54 -18.02 5.60 11.42
C GLY A 54 -17.54 4.15 11.27
N PRO A 55 -18.45 3.15 11.40
CA PRO A 55 -18.11 1.72 11.29
C PRO A 55 -17.45 1.35 9.95
N GLN A 56 -17.81 2.05 8.87
CA GLN A 56 -17.25 1.82 7.54
C GLN A 56 -15.77 2.23 7.45
N ASP A 57 -15.41 3.41 7.97
CA ASP A 57 -14.00 3.86 8.04
C ASP A 57 -13.16 2.90 8.91
N GLN A 58 -13.68 2.43 10.04
CA GLN A 58 -13.02 1.40 10.85
C GLN A 58 -12.76 0.11 10.05
N SER A 59 -13.74 -0.32 9.26
CA SER A 59 -13.64 -1.52 8.43
C SER A 59 -12.55 -1.37 7.37
N TYR A 60 -12.50 -0.23 6.67
CA TYR A 60 -11.45 0.06 5.69
C TYR A 60 -10.07 0.18 6.32
N ARG A 61 -9.92 0.83 7.49
CA ARG A 61 -8.64 0.87 8.21
C ARG A 61 -8.13 -0.53 8.56
N THR A 62 -9.04 -1.42 8.96
CA THR A 62 -8.70 -2.80 9.29
C THR A 62 -8.22 -3.56 8.06
N GLU A 63 -8.94 -3.45 6.93
CA GLU A 63 -8.52 -4.08 5.68
C GLU A 63 -7.22 -3.48 5.12
N ILE A 64 -7.03 -2.15 5.18
CA ILE A 64 -5.77 -1.50 4.78
C ILE A 64 -4.62 -2.03 5.62
N SER A 65 -4.76 -2.10 6.96
CA SER A 65 -3.72 -2.64 7.83
C SER A 65 -3.36 -4.09 7.48
N LYS A 66 -4.36 -4.91 7.15
CA LYS A 66 -4.16 -6.31 6.74
C LYS A 66 -3.45 -6.40 5.39
N GLN A 67 -3.88 -5.64 4.39
CA GLN A 67 -3.24 -5.61 3.08
C GLN A 67 -1.80 -5.12 3.17
N LEU A 68 -1.50 -4.11 3.99
CA LEU A 68 -0.13 -3.63 4.20
C LEU A 68 0.81 -4.69 4.80
N ARG A 69 0.31 -5.56 5.70
CA ARG A 69 1.09 -6.69 6.23
C ARG A 69 1.34 -7.74 5.17
N LEU A 70 0.33 -8.05 4.35
CA LEU A 70 0.47 -9.01 3.25
C LEU A 70 1.41 -8.49 2.15
N LEU A 71 1.40 -7.18 1.90
CA LEU A 71 2.30 -6.52 0.94
C LEU A 71 3.77 -6.74 1.31
N GLU A 72 4.11 -6.62 2.59
CA GLU A 72 5.47 -6.89 3.07
C GLU A 72 5.91 -8.33 2.83
N VAL A 73 5.00 -9.29 3.04
CA VAL A 73 5.23 -10.70 2.75
C VAL A 73 5.48 -10.92 1.26
N ASP A 74 4.68 -10.31 0.39
CA ASP A 74 4.86 -10.41 -1.05
C ASP A 74 6.22 -9.84 -1.51
N VAL A 75 6.64 -8.73 -0.91
CA VAL A 75 7.95 -8.11 -1.19
C VAL A 75 9.10 -8.99 -0.70
N MET A 76 8.96 -9.66 0.44
CA MET A 76 9.92 -10.64 0.92
C MET A 76 10.06 -11.81 -0.07
N PHE A 77 8.94 -12.33 -0.59
CA PHE A 77 8.95 -13.38 -1.60
C PHE A 77 9.55 -12.91 -2.93
N PHE A 78 9.25 -11.67 -3.35
CA PHE A 78 9.86 -11.07 -4.53
C PHE A 78 11.39 -10.99 -4.40
N LYS A 79 11.89 -10.48 -3.26
CA LYS A 79 13.33 -10.39 -2.99
C LYS A 79 14.02 -11.76 -3.00
N GLY A 80 13.33 -12.82 -2.57
CA GLY A 80 13.84 -14.19 -2.55
C GLY A 80 13.75 -14.93 -3.89
N ALA A 81 13.07 -14.36 -4.90
CA ALA A 81 12.85 -15.03 -6.18
C ALA A 81 14.16 -15.13 -7.00
N ARG A 82 14.53 -16.35 -7.38
CA ARG A 82 15.74 -16.61 -8.19
C ARG A 82 15.46 -16.74 -9.69
N GLN A 83 14.21 -17.05 -10.04
CA GLN A 83 13.77 -17.19 -11.43
C GLN A 83 13.01 -15.92 -11.85
N SER A 84 13.31 -15.43 -13.05
CA SER A 84 12.67 -14.23 -13.61
C SER A 84 11.15 -14.37 -13.71
N SER A 85 10.64 -15.54 -14.12
CA SER A 85 9.21 -15.82 -14.17
C SER A 85 8.52 -15.75 -12.80
N THR A 86 9.17 -16.27 -11.75
CA THR A 86 8.66 -16.15 -10.38
C THR A 86 8.69 -14.70 -9.89
N ALA A 87 9.77 -13.96 -10.19
CA ALA A 87 9.88 -12.55 -9.83
C ALA A 87 8.78 -11.70 -10.49
N GLN A 88 8.51 -11.93 -11.78
CA GLN A 88 7.42 -11.27 -12.51
C GLN A 88 6.05 -11.60 -11.91
N ALA A 89 5.78 -12.87 -11.63
CA ALA A 89 4.52 -13.27 -10.98
C ALA A 89 4.34 -12.59 -9.60
N ARG A 90 5.42 -12.44 -8.83
CA ARG A 90 5.38 -11.70 -7.55
C ARG A 90 5.13 -10.21 -7.74
N LEU A 91 5.72 -9.57 -8.75
CA LEU A 91 5.44 -8.16 -9.04
C LEU A 91 3.98 -7.91 -9.42
N ILE A 92 3.36 -8.82 -10.17
CA ILE A 92 1.92 -8.74 -10.49
C ILE A 92 1.09 -8.76 -9.20
N ILE A 93 1.37 -9.70 -8.30
CA ILE A 93 0.66 -9.80 -7.00
C ILE A 93 0.84 -8.53 -6.17
N ILE A 94 2.05 -7.98 -6.12
CA ILE A 94 2.35 -6.72 -5.41
C ILE A 94 1.53 -5.58 -6.01
N GLY A 95 1.53 -5.44 -7.35
CA GLY A 95 0.76 -4.42 -8.05
C GLY A 95 -0.74 -4.51 -7.81
N ASP A 96 -1.31 -5.71 -7.86
CA ASP A 96 -2.74 -5.93 -7.60
C ASP A 96 -3.13 -5.62 -6.15
N ARG A 97 -2.23 -5.88 -5.20
CA ARG A 97 -2.43 -5.50 -3.81
C ARG A 97 -2.37 -3.99 -3.61
N LEU A 98 -1.45 -3.29 -4.28
CA LEU A 98 -1.36 -1.83 -4.24
C LEU A 98 -2.63 -1.19 -4.82
N LYS A 99 -3.13 -1.68 -5.96
CA LYS A 99 -4.43 -1.25 -6.51
C LYS A 99 -5.59 -1.47 -5.55
N THR A 100 -5.55 -2.55 -4.77
CA THR A 100 -6.58 -2.81 -3.75
C THR A 100 -6.49 -1.83 -2.57
N LEU A 101 -5.28 -1.50 -2.12
CA LEU A 101 -5.05 -0.47 -1.11
C LEU A 101 -5.54 0.91 -1.58
N ILE A 102 -5.24 1.29 -2.83
CA ILE A 102 -5.71 2.54 -3.44
C ILE A 102 -7.24 2.60 -3.45
N ARG A 103 -7.92 1.52 -3.89
CA ARG A 103 -9.40 1.45 -3.88
C ARG A 103 -10.02 1.63 -2.50
N TYR A 104 -9.36 1.16 -1.43
CA TYR A 104 -9.85 1.43 -0.06
C TYR A 104 -9.69 2.91 0.32
N CYS A 105 -8.61 3.57 -0.11
CA CYS A 105 -8.43 5.00 0.11
C CYS A 105 -9.49 5.80 -0.67
N GLU A 106 -9.73 5.46 -1.93
CA GLU A 106 -10.79 6.05 -2.77
C GLU A 106 -12.17 5.88 -2.15
N ALA A 107 -12.47 4.71 -1.56
CA ALA A 107 -13.74 4.46 -0.89
C ALA A 107 -13.95 5.36 0.34
N VAL A 108 -12.89 5.63 1.12
CA VAL A 108 -12.93 6.58 2.25
C VAL A 108 -13.02 8.03 1.76
N LEU A 109 -12.33 8.37 0.67
CA LEU A 109 -12.34 9.71 0.08
C LEU A 109 -13.63 10.03 -0.67
N GLY A 110 -14.35 9.02 -1.16
CA GLY A 110 -15.65 9.15 -1.83
C GLY A 110 -16.86 9.07 -0.89
N SER A 111 -16.63 8.69 0.38
CA SER A 111 -17.66 8.69 1.43
C SER A 111 -17.96 10.07 2.03
#